data_AF-A0A369CBB7-F1
#
_entry.id   AF-A0A369CBB7-F1
#
_cell.length_a   1.000
_cell.length_b   1.000
_cell.length_c   1.000
_cell.angle_alpha   90.00
_cell.angle_beta   90.00
_cell.angle_gamma   90.00
#
_symmetry.space_group_name_H-M   'P 1'
#
loop_
_entity.id
_entity.type
_entity.pdbx_description
1 polymer ?
#
loop_
_entity_poly.entity_id
_entity_poly.type
_entity_poly.pdbx_seq_one_letter_code
_entity_poly.pdbx_strand_id
1 'polypeptide(L)' 'MNAPAPHRGPGLGPWQVLSSAVAALLGVQSQRNRERDFRHGRPLPFVVAGLVLTLLFVLAVFGVVQLVLHLAGTTG' A
#
# COMPACT_ATOMS: atom_id res chain seq x y z
N MET A 1 -5.77 -8.06 45.96
CA MET A 1 -5.08 -7.67 44.71
C MET A 1 -5.44 -8.68 43.62
N ASN A 2 -6.13 -8.27 42.55
CA ASN A 2 -6.30 -9.11 41.34
C ASN A 2 -5.46 -8.48 40.23
N ALA A 3 -4.54 -9.26 39.65
CA ALA A 3 -3.73 -8.83 38.51
C ALA A 3 -4.55 -8.95 37.21
N PRO A 4 -4.50 -7.97 36.29
CA PRO A 4 -5.19 -8.08 35.00
C PRO A 4 -4.52 -9.14 34.10
N ALA A 5 -5.33 -9.95 33.41
CA ALA A 5 -4.87 -10.98 32.49
C ALA A 5 -4.26 -10.39 31.19
N PRO A 6 -3.26 -11.05 30.59
CA PRO A 6 -2.58 -10.55 29.39
C PRO A 6 -3.51 -10.59 28.17
N HIS A 7 -3.58 -9.48 27.44
CA HIS A 7 -4.38 -9.37 26.22
C HIS A 7 -3.67 -10.06 25.06
N ARG A 8 -4.09 -11.27 24.69
CA ARG A 8 -3.71 -11.90 23.42
C ARG A 8 -4.48 -11.22 22.30
N GLY A 9 -3.84 -10.32 21.56
CA GLY A 9 -4.41 -9.74 20.35
C GLY A 9 -4.76 -10.86 19.34
N PRO A 10 -5.88 -10.77 18.62
CA PRO A 10 -6.24 -11.74 17.59
C PRO A 10 -5.13 -11.82 16.54
N GLY A 11 -4.66 -13.03 16.20
CA GLY A 11 -3.73 -13.21 15.10
C GLY A 11 -4.38 -12.69 13.82
N LEU A 12 -3.68 -11.80 13.09
CA LEU A 12 -4.18 -11.24 11.84
C LEU A 12 -4.40 -12.41 10.86
N GLY A 13 -5.66 -12.71 10.55
CA GLY A 13 -6.00 -13.74 9.60
C GLY A 13 -5.44 -13.41 8.21
N PRO A 14 -5.14 -14.41 7.35
CA PRO A 14 -4.61 -14.20 6.00
C PRO A 14 -5.51 -13.29 5.15
N TRP A 15 -6.83 -13.32 5.40
CA TRP A 15 -7.79 -12.41 4.78
C TRP A 15 -7.57 -10.93 5.12
N GLN A 16 -7.14 -10.65 6.35
CA GLN A 16 -6.86 -9.30 6.84
C GLN A 16 -5.52 -8.77 6.32
N VAL A 17 -4.57 -9.66 6.07
CA VAL A 17 -3.31 -9.36 5.40
C VAL A 17 -3.56 -9.02 3.93
N LEU A 18 -4.38 -9.81 3.23
CA LEU A 18 -4.75 -9.55 1.84
C LEU A 18 -5.52 -8.23 1.68
N SER A 19 -6.51 -7.97 2.54
CA SER A 19 -7.28 -6.74 2.50
C SER A 19 -6.42 -5.51 2.85
N SER A 20 -5.46 -5.65 3.75
CA SER A 20 -4.47 -4.60 4.04
C SER A 20 -3.57 -4.33 2.84
N ALA A 21 -3.13 -5.38 2.13
CA ALA A 21 -2.33 -5.24 0.91
C ALA A 21 -3.13 -4.53 -0.21
N VAL A 22 -4.40 -4.88 -0.41
CA VAL A 22 -5.27 -4.20 -1.38
C VAL A 22 -5.55 -2.75 -0.96
N ALA A 23 -5.81 -2.49 0.31
CA ALA A 23 -6.00 -1.12 0.82
C ALA A 23 -4.74 -0.26 0.67
N ALA A 24 -3.56 -0.87 0.81
CA ALA A 24 -2.27 -0.22 0.55
C ALA A 24 -2.06 0.07 -0.94
N LEU A 25 -2.46 -0.84 -1.83
CA LEU A 25 -2.44 -0.64 -3.29
C LEU A 25 -3.42 0.47 -3.75
N LEU A 26 -4.56 0.60 -3.06
CA LEU A 26 -5.54 1.66 -3.32
C LEU A 26 -5.16 3.01 -2.69
N GLY A 27 -4.03 3.12 -1.98
CA GLY A 27 -3.49 4.39 -1.49
C GLY A 27 -4.28 5.03 -0.33
N VAL A 28 -5.14 4.28 0.35
CA VAL A 28 -6.24 4.84 1.14
C VAL A 28 -5.86 5.34 2.54
N GLN A 29 -4.61 5.19 2.99
CA GLN A 29 -4.19 5.75 4.29
C GLN A 29 -3.74 7.21 4.22
N SER A 30 -3.53 7.78 3.03
CA SER A 30 -2.96 9.13 2.90
C SER A 30 -3.92 10.24 3.36
N GLN A 31 -5.24 10.03 3.37
CA GLN A 31 -6.20 11.11 3.66
C GLN A 31 -6.27 11.49 5.16
N ARG A 32 -6.08 10.53 6.08
CA ARG A 32 -6.22 10.78 7.53
C ARG A 32 -5.05 11.58 8.13
N ASN A 33 -3.88 11.55 7.48
CA ASN A 33 -2.73 12.40 7.83
C ASN A 33 -2.78 13.78 7.16
N ARG A 34 -3.51 13.93 6.05
CA ARG A 34 -3.57 15.19 5.28
C ARG A 34 -4.21 16.34 6.03
N GLU A 35 -5.34 16.12 6.70
CA GLU A 35 -6.04 17.17 7.44
C GLU A 35 -5.21 17.75 8.60
N ARG A 36 -4.27 16.97 9.14
CA ARG A 36 -3.36 17.40 10.20
C ARG A 36 -2.17 18.21 9.66
N ASP A 37 -1.68 17.84 8.48
CA ASP A 37 -0.52 18.47 7.84
C ASP A 37 -0.88 19.71 7.01
N PHE A 38 -2.12 19.82 6.52
CA PHE A 38 -2.63 21.01 5.84
C PHE A 38 -2.68 22.24 6.74
N ARG A 39 -2.84 22.07 8.07
CA ARG A 39 -2.74 23.18 9.03
C ARG A 39 -1.31 23.68 9.27
N HIS A 40 -0.29 22.98 8.77
CA HIS A 40 1.12 23.27 9.05
C HIS A 40 1.97 23.57 7.78
N GLY A 41 1.37 23.69 6.60
CA GLY A 41 2.02 24.29 5.42
C GLY A 41 3.09 23.46 4.70
N ARG A 42 3.08 22.11 4.79
CA ARG A 42 4.10 21.27 4.14
C ARG A 42 3.55 20.51 2.92
N PRO A 43 3.86 20.94 1.68
CA PRO A 43 3.39 20.29 0.45
C PRO A 43 4.12 18.98 0.10
N LEU A 44 5.25 18.70 0.75
CA LEU A 44 6.11 17.52 0.53
C LEU A 44 5.38 16.16 0.54
N PRO A 45 4.44 15.86 1.46
CA PRO A 45 3.75 14.56 1.49
C PRO A 45 2.93 14.29 0.22
N PHE A 46 2.42 15.33 -0.44
CA PHE A 46 1.65 15.19 -1.68
C PHE A 46 2.53 14.81 -2.86
N VAL A 47 3.71 15.45 -2.97
CA VAL A 47 4.69 15.15 -4.01
C VAL A 47 5.20 13.72 -3.86
N VAL A 48 5.50 13.29 -2.62
CA VAL A 48 5.91 11.91 -2.34
C VAL A 48 4.81 10.91 -2.68
N ALA A 49 3.55 11.19 -2.35
CA ALA A 49 2.43 10.32 -2.74
C ALA A 49 2.26 10.22 -4.27
N GLY A 50 2.42 11.34 -4.99
CA GLY A 50 2.41 11.36 -6.45
C GLY A 50 3.54 10.53 -7.05
N LEU A 51 4.77 10.69 -6.55
CA LEU A 51 5.93 9.90 -6.98
C LEU A 51 5.74 8.40 -6.73
N VAL A 52 5.22 8.02 -5.56
CA VAL A 52 4.91 6.62 -5.24
C VAL A 52 3.88 6.05 -6.20
N LEU A 53 2.82 6.80 -6.51
CA LEU A 53 1.80 6.39 -7.47
C LEU A 53 2.38 6.22 -8.88
N THR A 54 3.21 7.17 -9.33
CA THR A 54 3.89 7.10 -10.63
C THR A 54 4.80 5.88 -10.70
N LEU A 55 5.56 5.60 -9.64
CA LEU A 55 6.43 4.43 -9.58
C LEU A 55 5.64 3.11 -9.63
N LEU A 56 4.55 3.02 -8.86
CA LEU A 56 3.64 1.86 -8.90
C LEU A 56 3.03 1.65 -10.29
N PHE A 57 2.65 2.74 -10.97
CA PHE A 57 2.13 2.67 -12.33
C PHE A 57 3.15 2.11 -13.31
N VAL A 58 4.40 2.61 -13.27
CA VAL A 58 5.50 2.10 -14.11
C VAL A 58 5.75 0.61 -13.84
N LEU A 59 5.79 0.19 -12.58
CA LEU A 59 5.97 -1.21 -12.20
C LEU A 59 4.81 -2.09 -12.67
N ALA A 60 3.57 -1.60 -12.62
CA ALA A 60 2.41 -2.31 -13.13
C ALA A 60 2.50 -2.51 -14.65
N VAL A 61 2.81 -1.45 -15.42
CA VAL A 61 3.01 -1.54 -16.87
C VAL A 61 4.15 -2.51 -17.20
N PHE A 62 5.27 -2.40 -16.49
CA PHE A 62 6.40 -3.32 -16.66
C PHE A 62 6.00 -4.78 -16.40
N GLY A 63 5.25 -5.06 -15.33
CA GLY A 63 4.74 -6.40 -15.03
C GLY A 63 3.83 -6.93 -16.12
N VAL A 64 2.94 -6.09 -16.66
CA VAL A 64 2.09 -6.45 -17.81
C VAL A 64 2.93 -6.75 -19.05
N VAL A 65 3.94 -5.92 -19.36
CA VAL A 65 4.85 -6.17 -20.49
C VAL A 65 5.56 -7.51 -20.31
N GLN A 66 6.09 -7.80 -19.13
CA GLN A 66 6.76 -9.07 -18.85
C GLN A 66 5.83 -10.28 -18.97
N LEU A 67 4.58 -10.14 -18.51
CA LEU A 67 3.56 -11.16 -18.68
C LEU A 67 3.26 -11.38 -20.15
N VAL A 68 3.08 -10.30 -20.92
CA VAL A 68 2.85 -10.38 -22.37
C VAL A 68 4.03 -11.03 -23.08
N LEU A 69 5.28 -10.71 -22.74
CA LEU A 69 6.45 -11.34 -23.33
C LEU A 69 6.51 -12.86 -23.03
N HIS A 70 6.23 -13.24 -21.77
CA HIS A 70 6.11 -14.66 -21.39
C HIS A 70 5.01 -15.38 -22.17
N LEU A 71 3.85 -14.74 -22.34
CA LEU A 71 2.71 -15.31 -23.05
C LEU A 71 2.91 -15.32 -24.58
N ALA A 72 3.66 -14.36 -25.12
CA ALA A 72 3.96 -14.24 -26.54
C ALA A 72 5.03 -15.24 -27.02
N GLY A 73 5.57 -16.08 -26.13
CA GLY A 73 6.40 -17.22 -26.50
C GLY A 73 7.86 -16.91 -26.72
N THR A 74 8.44 -15.89 -26.07
CA THR A 74 9.90 -15.67 -26.06
C THR A 74 10.67 -16.69 -25.20
N THR A 75 10.23 -17.95 -25.18
CA THR A 75 10.96 -19.12 -24.64
C THR A 75 11.87 -19.74 -25.72
N GLY A 76 12.31 -18.95 -26.70
CA GLY A 76 13.26 -19.36 -27.75
C GLY A 76 14.70 -19.08 -27.35
#